data_AF-A0A2P2MJ88-F1
#
_entry.id   AF-A0A2P2MJ88-F1
#
_cell.length_a   1.000
_cell.length_b   1.000
_cell.length_c   1.000
_cell.angle_alpha   90.00
_cell.angle_beta   90.00
_cell.angle_gamma   90.00
#
_symmetry.space_group_name_H-M   'P 1'
#
loop_
_entity.id
_entity.type
_entity.pdbx_description
1 polymer ?
#
loop_
_entity_poly.entity_id
_entity_poly.type
_entity_poly.pdbx_seq_one_letter_code
_entity_poly.pdbx_strand_id
1 'polypeptide(L)'
;MEILPDGSCKIVVGGNGNDEAITAHPNEIEVVQPRKSDKIKIMGGAHRGATGKLIGVDGTDGIVKLDDTLDVKILDMVFLAKLAQT
;
A
#
# COMPACT_ATOMS: atom_id res chain seq x y z
N MET A 1 -2.81 -7.92 6.06
CA MET A 1 -1.59 -8.01 6.88
C MET A 1 -1.96 -7.62 8.29
N GLU A 2 -1.59 -8.46 9.24
CA GLU A 2 -1.76 -8.24 10.67
C GLU A 2 -0.37 -8.14 11.30
N ILE A 3 -0.17 -7.22 12.25
CA ILE A 3 1.09 -7.08 12.99
C ILE A 3 0.94 -7.81 14.32
N LEU A 4 1.81 -8.77 14.58
CA LEU A 4 1.83 -9.58 15.79
C LEU A 4 2.57 -8.86 16.93
N PRO A 5 2.37 -9.25 18.21
CA PRO A 5 2.99 -8.58 19.36
C PRO A 5 4.52 -8.60 19.36
N ASP A 6 5.13 -9.56 18.66
CA ASP A 6 6.59 -9.67 18.48
C ASP A 6 7.14 -8.77 17.37
N GLY A 7 6.28 -7.98 16.72
CA GLY A 7 6.62 -7.09 15.61
C GLY A 7 6.69 -7.77 14.25
N SER A 8 6.47 -9.09 14.19
CA SER A 8 6.34 -9.82 12.93
C SER A 8 4.99 -9.58 12.27
N CYS A 9 4.90 -9.98 11.00
CA CYS A 9 3.74 -9.71 10.16
C CYS A 9 3.13 -11.02 9.71
N LYS A 10 1.84 -11.20 9.95
CA LYS A 10 1.06 -12.27 9.34
C LYS A 10 0.52 -11.80 7.99
N ILE A 11 0.90 -12.51 6.94
CA ILE A 11 0.61 -12.16 5.54
C ILE A 11 -0.09 -13.34 4.89
N VAL A 12 -1.11 -13.05 4.08
CA VAL A 12 -1.74 -14.05 3.22
C VAL A 12 -1.02 -14.04 1.88
N VAL A 13 -0.51 -15.20 1.47
CA VAL A 13 0.18 -15.42 0.21
C VAL A 13 -0.65 -16.39 -0.62
N GLY A 14 -1.01 -15.99 -1.83
CA GLY A 14 -1.94 -16.71 -2.70
C GLY A 14 -3.06 -15.78 -3.18
N GLY A 15 -3.41 -15.89 -4.46
CA GLY A 15 -4.46 -15.05 -5.08
C GLY A 15 -5.52 -15.84 -5.86
N ASN A 16 -5.45 -17.18 -5.86
CA ASN A 16 -6.28 -18.05 -6.70
C ASN A 16 -6.91 -19.24 -5.93
N GLY A 17 -7.24 -19.07 -4.64
CA GLY A 17 -8.03 -20.05 -3.89
C GLY A 17 -7.25 -21.03 -3.00
N ASN A 18 -5.96 -20.79 -2.79
CA ASN A 18 -5.19 -21.45 -1.73
C ASN A 18 -4.45 -20.36 -0.94
N ASP A 19 -5.20 -19.70 -0.09
CA ASP A 19 -4.72 -18.59 0.73
C ASP A 19 -3.94 -19.17 1.91
N GLU A 20 -2.62 -19.14 1.81
CA GLU A 20 -1.73 -19.59 2.89
C GLU A 20 -1.28 -18.39 3.71
N ALA A 21 -1.41 -18.46 5.03
CA ALA A 21 -0.92 -17.42 5.91
C ALA A 21 0.51 -17.75 6.38
N ILE A 22 1.46 -16.88 6.06
CA ILE A 22 2.84 -16.97 6.54
C ILE A 22 3.12 -15.87 7.55
N THR A 23 4.12 -16.10 8.40
CA THR A 23 4.68 -15.07 9.31
C THR A 23 6.04 -14.67 8.78
N ALA A 24 6.26 -13.36 8.61
CA ALA A 24 7.53 -12.82 8.13
C ALA A 24 7.94 -11.58 8.95
N HIS A 25 9.23 -11.38 9.13
CA HIS A 25 9.76 -10.17 9.75
C HIS A 25 9.59 -8.98 8.78
N PRO A 26 9.35 -7.74 9.26
CA PRO A 26 9.23 -6.56 8.39
C PRO A 26 10.38 -6.40 7.38
N ASN A 27 11.59 -6.81 7.76
CA ASN A 27 12.79 -6.72 6.90
C ASN A 27 12.82 -7.76 5.76
N GLU A 28 11.92 -8.74 5.77
CA GLU A 28 11.79 -9.78 4.74
C GLU A 28 10.73 -9.41 3.69
N ILE A 29 10.11 -8.24 3.83
CA ILE A 29 8.96 -7.82 3.02
C ILE A 29 9.29 -6.48 2.37
N GLU A 30 8.98 -6.36 1.09
CA GLU A 30 9.01 -5.09 0.37
C GLU A 30 7.61 -4.63 0.01
N VAL A 31 7.43 -3.31 0.03
CA VAL A 31 6.18 -2.69 -0.40
C VAL A 31 6.04 -2.85 -1.91
N VAL A 32 4.90 -3.39 -2.34
CA VAL A 32 4.56 -3.44 -3.76
C VAL A 32 4.28 -2.02 -4.25
N GLN A 33 5.13 -1.51 -5.14
CA GLN A 33 4.93 -0.21 -5.77
C GLN A 33 3.63 -0.21 -6.60
N PRO A 34 2.74 0.78 -6.39
CA PRO A 34 1.50 0.88 -7.15
C PRO A 34 1.72 1.44 -8.55
N ARG A 35 0.81 1.11 -9.47
CA ARG A 35 0.75 1.64 -10.83
C ARG A 35 -0.49 2.50 -11.02
N LYS A 36 -0.52 3.28 -12.10
CA LYS A 36 -1.70 4.08 -12.47
C LYS A 36 -2.96 3.20 -12.45
N SER A 37 -3.99 3.70 -11.79
CA SER A 37 -5.28 3.07 -11.50
C SER A 37 -5.31 2.05 -10.36
N ASP A 38 -4.18 1.67 -9.77
CA ASP A 38 -4.20 0.85 -8.56
C ASP A 38 -4.83 1.61 -7.39
N LYS A 39 -5.55 0.86 -6.54
CA LYS A 39 -5.89 1.33 -5.20
C LYS A 39 -4.63 1.32 -4.34
N ILE A 40 -4.48 2.33 -3.49
CA ILE A 40 -3.28 2.52 -2.69
C ILE A 40 -3.61 2.73 -1.22
N LYS A 41 -2.60 2.52 -0.38
CA LYS A 41 -2.53 3.00 1.00
C LYS A 41 -1.29 3.87 1.16
N ILE A 42 -1.45 5.01 1.82
CA ILE A 42 -0.36 5.94 2.10
C ILE A 42 0.35 5.48 3.38
N MET A 43 1.65 5.21 3.28
CA MET A 43 2.46 4.58 4.33
C MET A 43 3.26 5.58 5.16
N GLY A 44 3.46 6.81 4.67
CA GLY A 44 4.25 7.84 5.32
C GLY A 44 3.71 9.26 5.13
N GLY A 45 4.37 10.23 5.75
CA GLY A 45 4.00 11.65 5.67
C GLY A 45 2.69 12.00 6.39
N ALA A 46 2.17 13.20 6.10
CA ALA A 46 0.99 13.77 6.77
C ALA A 46 -0.33 13.03 6.48
N HIS A 47 -0.37 12.24 5.40
CA HIS A 47 -1.54 11.47 4.99
C HIS A 47 -1.41 9.97 5.27
N ARG A 48 -0.44 9.57 6.12
CA ARG A 48 -0.25 8.16 6.51
C ARG A 48 -1.56 7.54 7.01
N GLY A 49 -1.87 6.36 6.50
CA GLY A 49 -3.07 5.59 6.83
C GLY A 49 -4.23 5.80 5.86
N ALA A 50 -4.28 6.93 5.15
CA ALA A 50 -5.32 7.20 4.17
C ALA A 50 -5.21 6.29 2.94
N THR A 51 -6.35 6.08 2.27
CA THR A 51 -6.44 5.33 1.02
C THR A 51 -6.81 6.23 -0.14
N GLY A 52 -6.57 5.73 -1.35
CA GLY A 52 -6.89 6.45 -2.56
C GLY A 52 -6.65 5.64 -3.81
N LYS A 53 -6.64 6.35 -4.95
CA LYS A 53 -6.28 5.81 -6.25
C LYS A 53 -5.11 6.59 -6.84
N LEU A 54 -4.08 5.89 -7.30
CA LEU A 54 -3.00 6.51 -8.07
C LEU A 54 -3.54 6.86 -9.46
N ILE A 55 -3.61 8.14 -9.81
CA ILE A 55 -4.18 8.62 -11.08
C ILE A 55 -3.11 9.06 -12.08
N GLY A 56 -1.88 9.28 -11.63
CA GLY A 56 -0.73 9.59 -12.47
C GLY A 56 0.59 9.42 -11.72
N VAL A 57 1.70 9.41 -12.46
CA VAL A 57 3.06 9.40 -11.92
C VAL A 57 3.86 10.42 -12.73
N ASP A 58 4.63 11.26 -12.05
CA ASP A 58 5.54 12.23 -12.65
C ASP A 58 6.90 12.13 -11.93
N GLY A 59 7.92 11.61 -12.62
CA GLY A 59 9.21 11.32 -12.02
C GLY A 59 9.11 10.38 -10.81
N THR A 60 9.49 10.88 -9.63
CA THR A 60 9.41 10.17 -8.35
C THR A 60 8.11 10.41 -7.60
N ASP A 61 7.21 11.24 -8.13
CA ASP A 61 5.97 11.62 -7.47
C ASP A 61 4.76 10.88 -8.03
N GLY A 62 3.90 10.42 -7.12
CA GLY A 62 2.58 9.89 -7.40
C GLY A 62 1.51 10.94 -7.24
N ILE A 63 0.64 11.05 -8.25
CA ILE A 63 -0.55 11.90 -8.22
C ILE A 63 -1.71 11.02 -7.74
N VAL A 64 -2.17 11.26 -6.51
CA VAL A 64 -3.13 10.41 -5.81
C VAL A 64 -4.43 11.17 -5.60
N LYS A 65 -5.57 10.53 -5.94
CA LYS A 65 -6.89 10.99 -5.50
C LYS A 65 -7.26 10.26 -4.22
N LEU A 66 -7.46 11.00 -3.12
CA LEU A 66 -7.87 10.44 -1.83
C LEU A 66 -9.33 9.95 -1.90
N ASP A 67 -9.64 8.85 -1.20
CA ASP A 67 -10.99 8.29 -1.21
C ASP A 67 -11.98 9.15 -0.40
N ASP A 68 -11.58 9.64 0.79
CA ASP A 68 -12.49 10.33 1.71
C ASP A 68 -12.80 11.77 1.30
N THR A 69 -11.77 12.54 0.93
CA THR A 69 -11.93 13.98 0.60
C THR A 69 -12.07 14.24 -0.90
N LEU A 70 -11.76 13.23 -1.74
CA LEU A 70 -11.65 13.35 -3.20
C LEU A 70 -10.58 14.33 -3.69
N ASP A 71 -9.77 14.89 -2.78
CA ASP A 71 -8.65 15.77 -3.10
C ASP A 71 -7.58 15.04 -3.91
N VAL A 72 -6.91 15.79 -4.79
CA VAL A 72 -5.69 15.34 -5.45
C VAL A 72 -4.47 15.81 -4.66
N LYS A 73 -3.57 14.89 -4.32
CA LYS A 73 -2.29 15.14 -3.67
C LYS A 73 -1.15 14.64 -4.55
N ILE A 74 -0.02 15.33 -4.47
CA ILE A 74 1.25 14.89 -5.05
C ILE A 74 2.10 14.41 -3.88
N LEU A 75 2.52 13.15 -3.92
CA LEU A 75 3.24 12.49 -2.84
C LEU A 75 4.39 11.68 -3.44
N ASP A 76 5.53 11.62 -2.76
CA ASP A 76 6.62 10.75 -3.17
C ASP A 76 6.13 9.29 -3.26
N MET A 77 6.46 8.62 -4.36
CA MET A 77 6.11 7.23 -4.62
C MET A 77 6.58 6.29 -3.50
N VAL A 78 7.64 6.62 -2.76
CA VAL A 78 8.12 5.82 -1.61
C VAL A 78 7.11 5.74 -0.47
N PHE A 79 6.15 6.68 -0.41
CA PHE A 79 5.07 6.64 0.58
C PHE A 79 3.84 5.87 0.11
N LEU A 80 3.81 5.33 -1.11
CA LEU A 80 2.63 4.70 -1.68
C LEU A 80 2.79 3.19 -1.78
N ALA A 81 1.88 2.45 -1.16
CA ALA A 81 1.78 0.99 -1.28
C ALA A 81 0.55 0.60 -2.10
N LYS A 82 0.68 -0.41 -2.97
CA LYS A 82 -0.48 -1.03 -3.62
C LYS A 82 -1.36 -1.70 -2.57
N LEU A 83 -2.65 -1.34 -2.56
CA LEU A 83 -3.65 -1.98 -1.73
C LEU A 83 -4.15 -3.23 -2.46
N ALA A 84 -3.92 -4.41 -1.86
CA ALA A 84 -4.50 -5.66 -2.34
C ALA A 84 -6.04 -5.58 -2.22
N GLN A 85 -6.74 -5.97 -3.28
CA GLN A 85 -8.18 -6.14 -3.26
C GLN A 85 -8.45 -7.62 -3.00
N THR A 86 -9.12 -7.90 -1.89
CA THR A 86 -9.67 -9.22 -1.56
C THR A 86 -11.01 -9.42 -2.24
#